data_AF-A0A089KZ53-F1
#
_entry.id   AF-A0A089KZ53-F1
#
_cell.length_a   1.000
_cell.length_b   1.000
_cell.length_c   1.000
_cell.angle_alpha   90.00
_cell.angle_beta   90.00
_cell.angle_gamma   90.00
#
_symmetry.space_group_name_H-M   'P 1'
#
loop_
_entity.id
_entity.type
_entity.pdbx_description
1 polymer ?
#
loop_
_entity_poly.entity_id
_entity_poly.type
_entity_poly.pdbx_seq_one_letter_code
_entity_poly.pdbx_strand_id
1 'polypeptide(L)'
;MTAKHKNTDFYMLPVSAAVILYFIFVVIPYGDSHNFFSEASVPEGNEVWPYFLMTTPALIVYLIIIFKWVKRIQFLRWLNYPVIIFIVNFISLICLSAFNGGTVFWLIFITGPVSLLLTAVFFTIGLIKDLRFLRAAKEQK
;
A
#
# COMPACT_ATOMS: atom_id res chain seq x y z
N MET A 1 12.89 -26.05 -18.04
CA MET A 1 13.75 -25.79 -16.87
C MET A 1 12.88 -25.65 -15.63
N THR A 2 13.01 -26.63 -14.73
CA THR A 2 12.66 -26.69 -13.30
C THR A 2 11.53 -25.80 -12.72
N ALA A 3 10.38 -26.46 -12.53
CA ALA A 3 9.24 -26.05 -11.70
C ALA A 3 9.58 -25.97 -10.20
N LYS A 4 10.38 -24.96 -9.81
CA LYS A 4 10.60 -24.58 -8.40
C LYS A 4 10.39 -23.07 -8.24
N HIS A 5 9.40 -22.50 -8.94
CA HIS A 5 8.94 -21.14 -8.69
C HIS A 5 8.18 -21.14 -7.37
N LYS A 6 8.90 -20.73 -6.33
CA LYS A 6 8.39 -20.50 -4.98
C LYS A 6 7.12 -19.64 -5.09
N ASN A 7 6.01 -20.07 -4.48
CA ASN A 7 4.72 -19.38 -4.35
C ASN A 7 4.80 -17.98 -3.70
N THR A 8 5.99 -17.40 -3.57
CA THR A 8 6.25 -16.13 -2.90
C THR A 8 5.56 -14.94 -3.56
N ASP A 9 5.29 -15.03 -4.86
CA ASP A 9 4.69 -13.94 -5.64
C ASP A 9 3.22 -13.69 -5.27
N PHE A 10 2.52 -14.71 -4.79
CA PHE A 10 1.11 -14.62 -4.42
C PHE A 10 0.89 -13.89 -3.08
N TYR A 11 1.88 -13.87 -2.19
CA TYR A 11 1.69 -13.33 -0.84
C TYR A 11 1.77 -11.81 -0.76
N MET A 12 2.32 -11.13 -1.78
CA MET A 12 2.46 -9.67 -1.71
C MET A 12 1.11 -8.95 -1.74
N LEU A 13 0.18 -9.38 -2.61
CA LEU A 13 -1.16 -8.79 -2.68
C LEU A 13 -1.99 -9.00 -1.39
N PRO A 14 -2.07 -10.20 -0.79
CA PRO A 14 -2.69 -10.42 0.51
C PRO A 14 -2.04 -9.61 1.63
N VAL A 15 -0.71 -9.49 1.67
CA VAL A 15 -0.02 -8.66 2.66
C VAL A 15 -0.40 -7.20 2.48
N SER A 16 -0.36 -6.68 1.26
CA SER A 16 -0.82 -5.33 0.91
C SER A 16 -2.27 -5.09 1.33
N ALA A 17 -3.17 -6.05 1.08
CA ALA A 17 -4.56 -5.97 1.48
C ALA A 17 -4.73 -5.97 3.01
N ALA A 18 -4.02 -6.84 3.72
CA ALA A 18 -4.07 -6.92 5.18
C ALA A 18 -3.61 -5.60 5.83
N VAL A 19 -2.54 -4.99 5.30
CA VAL A 19 -2.06 -3.69 5.77
C VAL A 19 -3.11 -2.60 5.51
N ILE A 20 -3.71 -2.53 4.32
CA ILE A 20 -4.79 -1.58 4.04
C ILE A 20 -5.94 -1.75 5.04
N LEU A 21 -6.40 -2.98 5.26
CA LEU A 21 -7.53 -3.25 6.16
C LEU A 21 -7.21 -2.84 7.60
N TYR A 22 -5.98 -3.08 8.07
CA TYR A 22 -5.53 -2.59 9.37
C TYR A 22 -5.65 -1.07 9.47
N PHE A 23 -5.20 -0.33 8.45
CA PHE A 23 -5.32 1.13 8.46
C PHE A 23 -6.79 1.59 8.42
N ILE A 24 -7.63 0.98 7.60
CA ILE A 24 -9.06 1.34 7.46
C ILE A 24 -9.84 1.08 8.75
N PHE A 25 -9.65 -0.06 9.39
CA PHE A 25 -10.50 -0.47 10.51
C PHE A 25 -9.94 -0.12 11.89
N VAL A 26 -8.65 0.16 11.99
CA VAL A 26 -7.99 0.40 13.29
C VAL A 26 -7.42 1.80 13.37
N VAL A 27 -6.53 2.16 12.43
CA VAL A 27 -5.78 3.42 12.51
C VAL A 27 -6.64 4.63 12.21
N ILE A 28 -7.42 4.59 11.12
CA ILE A 28 -8.25 5.72 10.70
C ILE A 28 -9.31 6.05 11.75
N PRO A 29 -10.09 5.09 12.28
CA PRO A 29 -11.05 5.38 13.34
C PRO A 29 -10.39 5.98 14.60
N TYR A 30 -9.20 5.48 14.97
CA TYR A 30 -8.45 6.06 16.09
C TYR A 30 -8.04 7.50 15.81
N GLY A 31 -7.46 7.76 14.63
CA GLY A 31 -7.00 9.08 14.22
C GLY A 31 -8.15 10.09 14.19
N ASP A 32 -9.30 9.70 13.68
CA ASP A 32 -10.50 10.54 13.61
C ASP A 32 -11.04 10.87 15.01
N SER A 33 -11.16 9.86 15.88
CA SER A 33 -11.64 10.05 17.27
C SER A 33 -10.77 10.97 18.14
N HIS A 34 -9.51 11.15 17.76
CA HIS A 34 -8.55 12.01 18.46
C HIS A 34 -8.13 13.24 17.63
N ASN A 35 -8.89 13.59 16.59
CA ASN A 35 -8.69 14.78 15.74
C ASN A 35 -7.34 14.85 15.00
N PHE A 36 -6.66 13.73 14.77
CA PHE A 36 -5.40 13.69 13.99
C PHE A 36 -5.59 14.08 12.52
N PHE A 37 -6.83 14.04 12.01
CA PHE A 37 -7.17 14.42 10.64
C PHE A 37 -7.82 15.80 10.54
N SER A 38 -7.93 16.52 11.67
CA SER A 38 -8.41 17.91 11.69
C SER A 38 -7.32 18.84 11.16
N GLU A 39 -7.70 19.77 10.28
CA GLU A 39 -6.82 20.85 9.80
C GLU A 39 -6.71 22.00 10.80
N ALA A 40 -7.69 22.11 11.71
CA ALA A 40 -7.80 23.23 12.64
C ALA A 40 -6.93 23.11 13.89
N SER A 41 -6.29 21.95 14.08
CA SER A 41 -5.53 21.65 15.30
C SER A 41 -4.33 20.78 14.99
N VAL A 42 -3.17 21.16 15.51
CA VAL A 42 -2.00 20.27 15.56
C VAL A 42 -2.28 19.18 16.60
N PRO A 43 -1.87 17.92 16.35
CA PRO A 43 -2.00 16.87 17.36
C PRO A 43 -1.14 17.22 18.59
N GLU A 44 -1.79 17.60 19.68
CA GLU A 44 -1.12 17.96 20.93
C GLU A 44 -1.60 17.02 22.05
N GLY A 45 -0.65 16.47 22.81
CA GLY A 45 -0.93 15.70 24.02
C GLY A 45 -0.46 14.24 24.01
N ASN A 46 -0.99 13.47 24.95
CA ASN A 46 -0.52 12.11 25.28
C ASN A 46 -0.85 11.06 24.20
N GLU A 47 -1.71 11.38 23.24
CA GLU A 47 -2.23 10.46 22.22
C GLU A 47 -1.31 10.35 20.99
N VAL A 48 -0.36 11.28 20.82
CA VAL A 48 0.59 11.26 19.71
C VAL A 48 1.44 9.99 19.74
N TRP A 49 1.87 9.57 20.93
CA TRP A 49 2.73 8.40 21.07
C TRP A 49 2.02 7.07 20.75
N PRO A 50 0.83 6.78 21.30
CA PRO A 50 0.00 5.66 20.85
C PRO A 50 -0.24 5.66 19.34
N TYR A 51 -0.63 6.79 18.76
CA TYR A 51 -0.90 6.90 17.33
C TYR A 51 0.36 6.64 16.48
N PHE A 52 1.51 7.18 16.90
CA PHE A 52 2.79 6.93 16.24
C PHE A 52 3.17 5.44 16.27
N LEU A 53 2.95 4.75 17.39
CA LEU A 53 3.19 3.32 17.55
C LEU A 53 2.20 2.43 16.79
N MET A 54 0.98 2.91 16.53
CA MET A 54 0.01 2.21 15.68
C MET A 54 0.35 2.33 14.19
N THR A 55 0.96 3.44 13.77
CA THR A 55 1.17 3.77 12.35
C THR A 55 2.56 3.41 11.86
N THR A 56 3.60 3.93 12.51
CA THR A 56 4.99 3.90 12.03
C THR A 56 5.58 2.48 12.00
N PRO A 57 5.40 1.63 13.02
CA PRO A 57 5.87 0.24 12.96
C PRO A 57 5.24 -0.55 11.81
N ALA A 58 3.95 -0.34 11.53
CA ALA A 58 3.26 -1.01 10.42
C ALA A 58 3.87 -0.60 9.07
N LEU A 59 4.20 0.68 8.89
CA LEU A 59 4.92 1.17 7.71
C LEU A 59 6.30 0.53 7.58
N ILE A 60 7.09 0.52 8.66
CA ILE A 60 8.45 -0.06 8.66
C ILE A 60 8.40 -1.55 8.31
N VAL A 61 7.50 -2.32 8.92
CA VAL A 61 7.34 -3.75 8.62
C VAL A 61 6.96 -3.94 7.15
N TYR A 62 6.02 -3.15 6.63
CA TYR A 62 5.62 -3.22 5.23
C TYR A 62 6.78 -2.90 4.29
N LEU A 63 7.59 -1.87 4.57
CA LEU A 63 8.79 -1.54 3.80
C LEU A 63 9.82 -2.67 3.83
N ILE A 64 10.06 -3.30 4.98
CA ILE A 64 10.98 -4.44 5.10
C ILE A 64 10.50 -5.62 4.22
N ILE A 65 9.19 -5.90 4.23
CA ILE A 65 8.60 -6.92 3.37
C ILE A 65 8.81 -6.56 1.90
N ILE A 66 8.51 -5.32 1.50
CA ILE A 66 8.73 -4.86 0.12
C ILE A 66 10.20 -5.04 -0.28
N PHE A 67 11.16 -4.54 0.49
CA PHE A 67 12.59 -4.63 0.13
C PHE A 67 13.05 -6.08 -0.05
N LYS A 68 12.58 -7.00 0.80
CA LYS A 68 12.92 -8.43 0.71
C LYS A 68 12.26 -9.13 -0.47
N TRP A 69 11.07 -8.70 -0.88
CA TRP A 69 10.22 -9.46 -1.80
C TRP A 69 10.06 -8.83 -3.19
N VAL A 70 10.22 -7.52 -3.35
CA VAL A 70 10.01 -6.79 -4.62
C VAL A 70 10.89 -7.33 -5.76
N LYS A 71 12.12 -7.76 -5.45
CA LYS A 71 13.06 -8.35 -6.44
C LYS A 71 12.65 -9.75 -6.88
N ARG A 72 11.76 -10.42 -6.14
CA ARG A 72 11.32 -11.80 -6.40
C ARG A 72 10.01 -11.86 -7.18
N ILE A 73 9.24 -10.78 -7.23
CA ILE A 73 7.95 -10.71 -7.93
C ILE A 73 8.16 -10.85 -9.44
N GLN A 74 7.80 -12.01 -9.99
CA GLN A 74 7.80 -12.27 -11.42
C GLN A 74 6.37 -12.27 -11.98
N PHE A 75 5.40 -12.74 -11.20
CA PHE A 75 3.98 -12.74 -11.54
C PHE A 75 3.29 -11.41 -11.21
N LEU A 76 2.41 -10.91 -12.09
CA LEU A 76 1.67 -9.64 -11.94
C LEU A 76 2.55 -8.45 -11.50
N ARG A 77 3.81 -8.42 -11.94
CA ARG A 77 4.78 -7.39 -11.57
C ARG A 77 4.22 -5.99 -11.81
N TRP A 78 3.63 -5.77 -12.98
CA TRP A 78 3.04 -4.49 -13.37
C TRP A 78 1.90 -4.03 -12.45
N LEU A 79 1.18 -4.94 -11.80
CA LEU A 79 0.16 -4.60 -10.81
C LEU A 79 0.75 -4.38 -9.41
N ASN A 80 1.70 -5.21 -9.00
CA ASN A 80 2.29 -5.12 -7.66
C ASN A 80 3.01 -3.79 -7.42
N TYR A 81 3.80 -3.30 -8.37
CA TYR A 81 4.55 -2.03 -8.20
C TYR A 81 3.68 -0.80 -7.90
N PRO A 82 2.64 -0.47 -8.68
CA PRO A 82 1.79 0.69 -8.39
C PRO A 82 0.99 0.51 -7.10
N VAL A 83 0.52 -0.71 -6.79
CA VAL A 83 -0.17 -0.99 -5.51
C VAL A 83 0.77 -0.75 -4.33
N ILE A 84 2.01 -1.23 -4.41
CA ILE A 84 3.03 -0.98 -3.39
C ILE A 84 3.26 0.52 -3.21
N ILE A 85 3.45 1.27 -4.31
CA ILE A 85 3.69 2.72 -4.28
C ILE A 85 2.49 3.45 -3.64
N PHE A 86 1.27 3.10 -4.06
CA PHE A 86 0.04 3.68 -3.52
C PHE A 86 -0.07 3.45 -2.02
N ILE A 87 0.15 2.22 -1.56
CA ILE A 87 0.05 1.87 -0.13
C ILE A 87 1.13 2.58 0.68
N VAL A 88 2.38 2.59 0.21
CA VAL A 88 3.46 3.31 0.90
C VAL A 88 3.14 4.79 1.01
N ASN A 89 2.66 5.42 -0.06
CA ASN A 89 2.28 6.84 -0.04
C ASN A 89 1.13 7.08 0.95
N PHE A 90 0.05 6.30 0.83
CA PHE A 90 -1.12 6.40 1.70
C PHE A 90 -0.76 6.27 3.19
N ILE A 91 -0.02 5.22 3.55
CA ILE A 91 0.40 4.98 4.94
C ILE A 91 1.35 6.07 5.42
N SER A 92 2.28 6.54 4.58
CA SER A 92 3.22 7.59 4.97
C SER A 92 2.49 8.88 5.32
N LEU A 93 1.43 9.24 4.58
CA LEU A 93 0.61 10.40 4.89
C LEU A 93 -0.13 10.25 6.23
N ILE A 94 -0.65 9.04 6.51
CA ILE A 94 -1.27 8.74 7.81
C ILE A 94 -0.24 8.80 8.95
N CYS A 95 1.00 8.35 8.74
CA CYS A 95 2.06 8.49 9.75
C CYS A 95 2.42 9.96 9.99
N LEU A 96 2.50 10.76 8.92
CA LEU A 96 2.83 12.19 8.99
C LEU A 96 1.75 13.03 9.66
N SER A 97 0.50 12.56 9.68
CA SER A 97 -0.59 13.23 10.40
C SER A 97 -0.34 13.27 11.91
N ALA A 98 0.50 12.39 12.45
CA ALA A 98 0.91 12.43 13.86
C ALA A 98 1.64 13.73 14.24
N PHE A 99 2.27 14.40 13.27
CA PHE A 99 3.11 15.58 13.49
C PHE A 99 2.47 16.87 12.94
N ASN A 100 1.73 16.75 11.85
CA ASN A 100 1.25 17.90 11.08
C ASN A 100 -0.30 17.96 11.01
N GLY A 101 -0.99 17.03 11.66
CA GLY A 101 -2.45 16.94 11.66
C GLY A 101 -3.04 16.69 10.27
N GLY A 102 -4.27 17.17 10.08
CA GLY A 102 -5.05 17.02 8.84
C GLY A 102 -4.45 17.70 7.61
N THR A 103 -3.59 18.71 7.80
CA THR A 103 -3.02 19.52 6.70
C THR A 103 -2.25 18.68 5.68
N VAL A 104 -1.66 17.56 6.10
CA VAL A 104 -0.92 16.64 5.21
C VAL A 104 -1.84 15.95 4.20
N PHE A 105 -3.13 15.81 4.50
CA PHE A 105 -4.08 15.13 3.61
C PHE A 105 -4.43 15.94 2.36
N TRP A 106 -4.09 17.24 2.30
CA TRP A 106 -4.11 17.99 1.04
C TRP A 106 -3.22 17.34 -0.04
N LEU A 107 -2.14 16.67 0.37
CA LEU A 107 -1.31 15.90 -0.55
C LEU A 107 -2.03 14.68 -1.12
N ILE A 108 -3.04 14.11 -0.43
CA ILE A 108 -3.88 13.04 -1.00
C ILE A 108 -4.73 13.56 -2.15
N PHE A 109 -5.27 14.77 -2.08
CA PHE A 109 -6.06 15.32 -3.18
C PHE A 109 -5.23 15.48 -4.47
N ILE A 110 -3.93 15.75 -4.32
CA ILE A 110 -3.01 15.86 -5.46
C ILE A 110 -2.50 14.47 -5.90
N THR A 111 -1.98 13.69 -4.95
CA THR A 111 -1.27 12.43 -5.26
C THR A 111 -2.19 11.24 -5.41
N GLY A 112 -3.37 11.26 -4.78
CA GLY A 112 -4.37 10.20 -4.77
C GLY A 112 -4.93 9.90 -6.16
N PRO A 113 -5.50 10.89 -6.88
CA PRO A 113 -6.04 10.69 -8.24
C PRO A 113 -4.98 10.17 -9.21
N VAL A 114 -3.75 10.72 -9.15
CA VAL A 114 -2.62 10.29 -9.99
C VAL A 114 -2.26 8.83 -9.69
N SER A 115 -2.17 8.46 -8.41
CA SER A 115 -1.81 7.10 -7.99
C SER A 115 -2.92 6.09 -8.31
N LEU A 116 -4.19 6.48 -8.19
CA LEU A 116 -5.36 5.67 -8.59
C LEU A 116 -5.38 5.43 -10.09
N LEU A 117 -5.17 6.47 -10.90
CA LEU A 117 -5.14 6.38 -12.35
C LEU A 117 -3.99 5.48 -12.82
N LEU A 118 -2.79 5.66 -12.25
CA LEU A 118 -1.65 4.78 -12.52
C LEU A 118 -1.96 3.33 -12.14
N THR A 119 -2.56 3.09 -10.98
CA THR A 119 -2.94 1.74 -10.54
C THR A 119 -3.93 1.10 -11.53
N ALA A 120 -4.94 1.83 -11.98
CA ALA A 120 -5.91 1.32 -12.95
C ALA A 120 -5.28 1.01 -14.33
N VAL A 121 -4.42 1.90 -14.84
CA VAL A 121 -3.70 1.70 -16.10
C VAL A 121 -2.80 0.47 -16.02
N PHE A 122 -2.00 0.37 -14.95
CA PHE A 122 -1.06 -0.74 -14.77
C PHE A 122 -1.75 -2.06 -14.43
N PHE A 123 -2.89 -2.04 -13.73
CA PHE A 123 -3.75 -3.21 -13.57
C PHE A 123 -4.21 -3.74 -14.93
N THR A 124 -4.72 -2.85 -15.79
CA THR A 124 -5.19 -3.22 -17.13
C THR A 124 -4.05 -3.81 -17.98
N ILE A 125 -2.88 -3.16 -18.01
CA ILE A 125 -1.70 -3.66 -18.73
C ILE A 125 -1.22 -4.99 -18.15
N GLY A 126 -1.17 -5.11 -16.83
CA GLY A 126 -0.77 -6.31 -16.11
C GLY A 126 -1.67 -7.48 -16.47
N LEU A 127 -2.99 -7.27 -16.41
CA LEU A 127 -4.02 -8.27 -16.72
C LEU A 127 -3.93 -8.73 -18.19
N ILE A 128 -3.74 -7.81 -19.14
CA ILE A 128 -3.57 -8.15 -20.56
C ILE A 128 -2.34 -9.04 -20.77
N LYS A 129 -1.21 -8.71 -20.14
CA LYS A 129 0.03 -9.51 -20.26
C LYS A 129 -0.15 -10.91 -19.66
N ASP A 130 -0.80 -11.00 -18.51
CA ASP A 130 -1.08 -12.27 -17.84
C ASP A 130 -2.02 -13.16 -18.67
N LEU A 131 -3.10 -12.58 -19.22
CA LEU A 131 -4.02 -13.31 -20.10
C LEU A 131 -3.34 -13.81 -21.37
N ARG A 132 -2.41 -13.04 -21.96
CA ARG A 132 -1.62 -13.49 -23.11
C ARG A 132 -0.68 -14.63 -22.74
N PHE A 133 -0.02 -14.56 -21.58
CA PHE A 133 0.85 -15.63 -21.10
C PHE A 133 0.07 -16.93 -20.87
N LEU A 134 -1.11 -16.84 -20.24
CA LEU A 134 -1.98 -18.00 -20.02
C LEU A 134 -2.50 -18.61 -21.32
N ARG A 135 -2.82 -17.80 -22.34
CA ARG A 135 -3.19 -18.31 -23.68
C ARG A 135 -2.04 -19.06 -24.35
N ALA A 136 -0.84 -18.46 -24.38
CA ALA A 136 0.34 -19.09 -24.97
C ALA A 136 0.73 -20.41 -24.27
N ALA A 137 0.57 -20.50 -22.94
CA ALA A 137 0.81 -21.72 -22.18
C ALA A 137 -0.24 -22.82 -22.45
N LYS A 138 -1.45 -22.43 -22.88
CA LYS A 138 -2.54 -23.37 -23.22
C LYS A 138 -2.43 -23.91 -24.64
N GLU A 139 -1.82 -23.16 -25.56
CA GLU A 139 -1.57 -23.56 -26.96
C GLU A 139 -0.36 -24.50 -27.12
N GLN A 140 0.51 -24.59 -26.11
CA GLN A 140 1.64 -25.53 -26.08
C GLN A 140 1.30 -26.91 -25.47
N LYS A 141 0.01 -27.19 -25.22
CA LYS A 141 -0.49 -28.42 -24.62
C LYS A 141 -1.46 -29.11 -25.57
#